data_AF-A0A835ZC37-F1
#
_entry.id   AF-A0A835ZC37-F1
#
_cell.length_a   1.000
_cell.length_b   1.000
_cell.length_c   1.000
_cell.angle_alpha   90.00
_cell.angle_beta   90.00
_cell.angle_gamma   90.00
#
_symmetry.space_group_name_H-M   'P 1'
#
loop_
_entity.id
_entity.type
_entity.pdbx_description
1 polymer ?
#
loop_
_entity_poly.entity_id
_entity_poly.type
_entity_poly.pdbx_seq_one_letter_code
_entity_poly.pdbx_strand_id
1 'polypeptide(L)'
;MASLILSSPAAPNVRDIAEGVVANMKAQMPALYFQVLMSGNTSDPAWDDALANYNNQMVLRLTPTPDCVLATDAASSYRMRKALWGVQPWKLTGNAAAVDLTPDLPRILVPVYAYLGQHDEYPQATLGELSGGTTHIPWIHTEVVPDAGHLTHIDNFAYVYSGLNKWLDDTDSQPYFQMLGGFADGDGGGARPCREPPAALQARQQHAAAAAAAAAAAAADAAAPSQLHTAAATHLAARDGATASTHHALRHGGAAAHHSLGAIALLAVVAAAAAVAGWVASARRRRRQYAAIDT
;
A
#
# COMPACT_ATOMS: atom_id res chain seq x y z
N MET A 1 -14.39 24.32 14.00
CA MET A 1 -13.76 23.99 15.30
C MET A 1 -12.32 23.51 15.05
N ALA A 2 -11.44 23.37 16.05
CA ALA A 2 -10.15 22.69 15.82
C ALA A 2 -10.36 21.18 15.91
N SER A 3 -9.79 20.42 14.97
CA SER A 3 -9.88 18.96 14.90
C SER A 3 -8.55 18.37 14.43
N LEU A 4 -8.34 17.07 14.71
CA LEU A 4 -7.13 16.33 14.34
C LEU A 4 -7.50 15.17 13.42
N ILE A 5 -6.74 15.00 12.34
CA ILE A 5 -6.89 13.89 11.40
C ILE A 5 -5.60 13.08 11.42
N LEU A 6 -5.72 11.78 11.66
CA LEU A 6 -4.62 10.83 11.71
C LEU A 6 -4.80 9.82 10.56
N SER A 7 -3.98 9.95 9.51
CA SER A 7 -3.93 9.01 8.39
C SER A 7 -2.86 7.97 8.66
N SER A 8 -3.26 6.70 8.68
CA SER A 8 -2.45 5.54 9.00
C SER A 8 -1.54 5.78 10.21
N PRO A 9 -2.13 6.13 11.38
CA PRO A 9 -1.34 6.48 12.54
C PRO A 9 -0.46 5.31 12.96
N ALA A 10 0.79 5.63 13.20
CA ALA A 10 1.67 4.84 14.03
C ALA A 10 1.04 4.65 15.44
N ALA A 11 1.27 3.49 16.05
CA ALA A 11 0.94 3.29 17.45
C ALA A 11 1.69 4.32 18.33
N PRO A 12 1.11 4.72 19.47
CA PRO A 12 1.76 5.68 20.36
C PRO A 12 3.09 5.15 20.92
N ASN A 13 3.23 3.83 21.08
CA ASN A 13 4.50 3.17 21.35
C ASN A 13 5.12 2.67 20.04
N VAL A 14 6.19 3.34 19.60
CA VAL A 14 6.80 3.09 18.30
C VAL A 14 7.44 1.69 18.23
N ARG A 15 7.85 1.09 19.35
CA ARG A 15 8.41 -0.28 19.36
C ARG A 15 7.37 -1.33 18.99
N ASP A 16 6.17 -1.24 19.55
CA ASP A 16 5.10 -2.22 19.34
C ASP A 16 4.65 -2.24 17.86
N ILE A 17 4.80 -1.09 17.17
CA ILE A 17 4.60 -0.97 15.73
C ILE A 17 5.52 -1.91 14.95
N ALA A 18 6.83 -1.92 15.22
CA ALA A 18 7.75 -2.71 14.41
C ALA A 18 7.44 -4.21 14.53
N GLU A 19 7.08 -4.68 15.72
CA GLU A 19 6.65 -6.05 15.93
C GLU A 19 5.36 -6.35 15.17
N GLY A 20 4.40 -5.42 15.22
CA GLY A 20 3.16 -5.47 14.46
C GLY A 20 3.35 -5.51 12.94
N VAL A 21 4.24 -4.67 12.40
CA VAL A 21 4.59 -4.64 10.98
C VAL A 21 5.19 -5.98 10.56
N VAL A 22 6.12 -6.53 11.35
CA VAL A 22 6.70 -7.85 11.05
C VAL A 22 5.62 -8.95 11.05
N ALA A 23 4.67 -8.90 11.97
CA ALA A 23 3.54 -9.84 11.98
C ALA A 23 2.67 -9.70 10.72
N ASN A 24 2.33 -8.47 10.31
CA ASN A 24 1.61 -8.20 9.06
C ASN A 24 2.37 -8.71 7.84
N MET A 25 3.68 -8.40 7.74
CA MET A 25 4.57 -8.89 6.68
C MET A 25 4.51 -10.41 6.57
N LYS A 26 4.64 -11.11 7.69
CA LYS A 26 4.59 -12.58 7.72
C LYS A 26 3.23 -13.13 7.26
N ALA A 27 2.14 -12.43 7.57
CA ALA A 27 0.79 -12.87 7.24
C ALA A 27 0.41 -12.65 5.77
N GLN A 28 0.88 -11.55 5.15
CA GLN A 28 0.41 -11.14 3.83
C GLN A 28 1.43 -11.34 2.70
N MET A 29 2.72 -11.50 3.02
CA MET A 29 3.77 -11.66 2.01
C MET A 29 4.08 -13.14 1.69
N PRO A 30 4.54 -13.45 0.47
CA PRO A 30 5.18 -14.73 0.19
C PRO A 30 6.35 -15.00 1.15
N ALA A 31 6.46 -16.23 1.65
CA ALA A 31 7.46 -16.61 2.66
C ALA A 31 8.90 -16.29 2.25
N LEU A 32 9.24 -16.46 0.97
CA LEU A 32 10.57 -16.12 0.44
C LEU A 32 10.86 -14.62 0.57
N TYR A 33 9.93 -13.76 0.19
CA TYR A 33 10.11 -12.31 0.26
C TYR A 33 10.19 -11.83 1.70
N PHE A 34 9.35 -12.38 2.59
CA PHE A 34 9.47 -12.13 4.03
C PHE A 34 10.88 -12.48 4.55
N GLN A 35 11.40 -13.67 4.22
CA GLN A 35 12.74 -14.09 4.66
C GLN A 35 13.85 -13.16 4.14
N VAL A 36 13.80 -12.79 2.85
CA VAL A 36 14.75 -11.86 2.23
C VAL A 36 14.75 -10.53 2.99
N LEU A 37 13.59 -9.93 3.23
CA LEU A 37 13.48 -8.66 3.96
C LEU A 37 13.94 -8.78 5.42
N MET A 38 13.61 -9.87 6.10
CA MET A 38 14.01 -10.09 7.49
C MET A 38 15.50 -10.37 7.66
N SER A 39 16.18 -10.93 6.65
CA SER A 39 17.65 -11.08 6.68
C SER A 39 18.36 -9.73 6.75
N GLY A 40 17.76 -8.69 6.17
CA GLY A 40 18.36 -7.38 5.98
C GLY A 40 19.57 -7.33 5.05
N ASN A 41 19.85 -8.41 4.32
CA ASN A 41 20.89 -8.43 3.31
C ASN A 41 20.41 -7.71 2.04
N THR A 42 20.69 -6.41 1.93
CA THR A 42 20.33 -5.60 0.76
C THR A 42 21.12 -5.97 -0.51
N SER A 43 22.11 -6.86 -0.42
CA SER A 43 22.85 -7.38 -1.57
C SER A 43 22.21 -8.64 -2.16
N ASP A 44 21.19 -9.21 -1.50
CA ASP A 44 20.43 -10.35 -2.03
C ASP A 44 19.80 -9.98 -3.39
N PRO A 45 19.94 -10.81 -4.45
CA PRO A 45 19.35 -10.51 -5.74
C PRO A 45 17.82 -10.37 -5.71
N ALA A 46 17.13 -11.02 -4.76
CA ALA A 46 15.69 -10.93 -4.58
C ALA A 46 15.25 -9.74 -3.70
N TRP A 47 16.18 -8.95 -3.16
CA TRP A 47 15.87 -7.83 -2.26
C TRP A 47 14.92 -6.81 -2.90
N ASP A 48 15.22 -6.38 -4.12
CA ASP A 48 14.45 -5.35 -4.81
C ASP A 48 13.03 -5.83 -5.14
N ASP A 49 12.86 -7.11 -5.51
CA ASP A 49 11.55 -7.73 -5.78
C ASP A 49 10.74 -7.93 -4.50
N ALA A 50 11.38 -8.35 -3.40
CA ALA A 50 10.73 -8.49 -2.11
C ALA A 50 10.26 -7.14 -1.55
N LEU A 51 11.07 -6.09 -1.70
CA LEU A 51 10.72 -4.73 -1.29
C LEU A 51 9.59 -4.16 -2.16
N ALA A 52 9.60 -4.43 -3.47
CA ALA A 52 8.50 -4.05 -4.35
C ALA A 52 7.20 -4.76 -3.96
N ASN A 53 7.25 -6.04 -3.60
CA ASN A 53 6.08 -6.78 -3.11
C ASN A 53 5.54 -6.19 -1.81
N TYR A 54 6.41 -5.89 -0.83
CA TYR A 54 6.01 -5.20 0.41
C TYR A 54 5.28 -3.89 0.10
N ASN A 55 5.90 -3.02 -0.70
CA ASN A 55 5.32 -1.72 -1.05
C ASN A 55 3.96 -1.87 -1.73
N ASN A 56 3.84 -2.78 -2.70
CA ASN A 56 2.61 -2.98 -3.48
C ASN A 56 1.48 -3.63 -2.68
N GLN A 57 1.79 -4.36 -1.60
CA GLN A 57 0.77 -5.00 -0.77
C GLN A 57 0.32 -4.09 0.36
N MET A 58 1.26 -3.40 1.00
CA MET A 58 1.05 -2.77 2.31
C MET A 58 1.17 -1.26 2.31
N VAL A 59 1.98 -0.68 1.42
CA VAL A 59 2.24 0.76 1.42
C VAL A 59 1.31 1.48 0.45
N LEU A 60 1.31 1.05 -0.81
CA LEU A 60 0.48 1.61 -1.86
C LEU A 60 0.11 0.50 -2.84
N ARG A 61 -1.18 0.22 -2.98
CA ARG A 61 -1.72 -0.86 -3.81
C ARG A 61 -1.97 -0.43 -5.25
N LEU A 62 -2.13 0.87 -5.49
CA LEU A 62 -2.29 1.42 -6.83
C LEU A 62 -1.06 1.14 -7.71
N THR A 63 -1.33 0.46 -8.83
CA THR A 63 -0.34 0.15 -9.87
C THR A 63 -0.87 0.67 -11.22
N PRO A 64 -0.10 1.49 -11.96
CA PRO A 64 1.25 1.99 -11.63
C PRO A 64 1.24 2.99 -10.45
N THR A 65 2.39 3.13 -9.78
CA THR A 65 2.59 4.14 -8.73
C THR A 65 2.39 5.55 -9.30
N PRO A 66 1.54 6.40 -8.70
CA PRO A 66 1.29 7.75 -9.19
C PRO A 66 2.54 8.65 -9.12
N ASP A 67 2.67 9.56 -10.08
CA ASP A 67 3.81 10.49 -10.18
C ASP A 67 4.02 11.34 -8.92
N CYS A 68 2.95 11.73 -8.22
CA CYS A 68 3.05 12.49 -6.98
C CYS A 68 3.75 11.70 -5.85
N VAL A 69 3.52 10.39 -5.79
CA VAL A 69 4.19 9.50 -4.84
C VAL A 69 5.67 9.35 -5.22
N LEU A 70 5.97 9.15 -6.50
CA LEU A 70 7.35 9.09 -7.01
C LEU A 70 8.12 10.38 -6.75
N ALA A 71 7.49 11.54 -6.95
CA ALA A 71 8.07 12.85 -6.67
C ALA A 71 8.37 13.03 -5.17
N THR A 72 7.46 12.58 -4.30
CA THR A 72 7.65 12.63 -2.84
C THR A 72 8.78 11.71 -2.39
N ASP A 73 8.86 10.48 -2.92
CA ASP A 73 9.97 9.57 -2.61
C ASP A 73 11.32 10.15 -3.06
N ALA A 74 11.36 10.75 -4.26
CA ALA A 74 12.57 11.41 -4.76
C ALA A 74 13.00 12.63 -3.93
N ALA A 75 12.05 13.36 -3.35
CA ALA A 75 12.31 14.49 -2.45
C ALA A 75 12.64 14.06 -1.01
N SER A 76 12.40 12.79 -0.65
CA SER A 76 12.57 12.32 0.71
C SER A 76 14.04 12.31 1.14
N SER A 77 14.32 12.80 2.34
CA SER A 77 15.68 12.79 2.90
C SER A 77 16.00 11.41 3.47
N TYR A 78 16.76 10.61 2.74
CA TYR A 78 17.25 9.32 3.24
C TYR A 78 18.01 9.46 4.57
N ARG A 79 18.82 10.53 4.71
CA ARG A 79 19.57 10.80 5.96
C ARG A 79 18.63 10.99 7.15
N MET A 80 17.55 11.76 6.98
CA MET A 80 16.54 11.95 8.02
C MET A 80 15.82 10.63 8.34
N ARG A 81 15.39 9.88 7.31
CA ARG A 81 14.71 8.59 7.47
C ARG A 81 15.60 7.60 8.24
N LYS A 82 16.88 7.48 7.86
CA LYS A 82 17.85 6.62 8.55
C LYS A 82 18.07 7.05 10.01
N ALA A 83 18.15 8.36 10.28
CA ALA A 83 18.35 8.87 11.62
C ALA A 83 17.12 8.67 12.54
N LEU A 84 15.90 8.80 12.01
CA LEU A 84 14.68 8.66 12.80
C LEU A 84 14.22 7.20 12.91
N TRP A 85 14.06 6.53 11.77
CA TRP A 85 13.45 5.21 11.68
C TRP A 85 14.49 4.09 11.58
N GLY A 86 15.63 4.38 10.95
CA GLY A 86 16.62 3.37 10.59
C GLY A 86 16.59 3.04 9.09
N VAL A 87 17.28 1.97 8.71
CA VAL A 87 17.38 1.57 7.29
C VAL A 87 16.09 0.93 6.79
N GLN A 88 15.39 0.20 7.67
CA GLN A 88 14.19 -0.57 7.35
C GLN A 88 13.04 -0.14 8.27
N PRO A 89 11.82 0.08 7.76
CA PRO A 89 10.70 0.56 8.57
C PRO A 89 10.27 -0.47 9.64
N TRP A 90 10.47 -1.77 9.38
CA TRP A 90 10.20 -2.86 10.32
C TRP A 90 11.36 -3.18 11.28
N LYS A 91 12.49 -2.46 11.20
CA LYS A 91 13.62 -2.57 12.15
C LYS A 91 14.02 -1.19 12.65
N LEU A 92 13.22 -0.70 13.59
CA LEU A 92 13.44 0.59 14.25
C LEU A 92 14.77 0.62 14.97
N THR A 93 15.73 1.30 14.37
CA THR A 93 17.11 1.43 14.87
C THR A 93 17.52 2.89 15.01
N GLY A 94 16.68 3.82 14.57
CA GLY A 94 16.90 5.26 14.71
C GLY A 94 16.36 5.83 16.03
N ASN A 95 16.40 7.16 16.13
CA ASN A 95 16.03 7.91 17.33
C ASN A 95 14.55 7.75 17.73
N ALA A 96 13.67 7.38 16.80
CA ALA A 96 12.25 7.16 17.08
C ALA A 96 11.98 5.86 17.85
N ALA A 97 12.96 4.94 17.94
CA ALA A 97 12.78 3.63 18.57
C ALA A 97 12.45 3.69 20.08
N ALA A 98 12.71 4.83 20.73
CA ALA A 98 12.42 5.07 22.15
C ALA A 98 11.22 6.00 22.37
N VAL A 99 10.54 6.42 21.30
CA VAL A 99 9.38 7.32 21.41
C VAL A 99 8.18 6.52 21.88
N ASP A 100 7.61 6.96 22.99
CA ASP A 100 6.34 6.50 23.54
C ASP A 100 5.48 7.72 23.90
N LEU A 101 4.42 7.95 23.13
CA LEU A 101 3.44 9.03 23.32
C LEU A 101 2.18 8.56 24.03
N THR A 102 2.14 7.30 24.45
CA THR A 102 0.99 6.67 25.10
C THR A 102 0.49 7.48 26.32
N PRO A 103 1.36 8.03 27.19
CA PRO A 103 0.92 8.84 28.33
C PRO A 103 0.30 10.18 27.94
N ASP A 104 0.58 10.70 26.75
CA ASP A 104 0.10 12.00 26.29
C ASP A 104 -1.22 11.93 25.50
N LEU A 105 -1.66 10.75 25.06
CA LEU A 105 -2.90 10.58 24.31
C LEU A 105 -4.15 11.18 24.99
N PRO A 106 -4.35 11.05 26.32
CA PRO A 106 -5.48 11.67 27.00
C PRO A 106 -5.49 13.21 26.96
N ARG A 107 -4.37 13.85 26.59
CA ARG A 107 -4.25 15.31 26.48
C ARG A 107 -4.84 15.83 25.16
N ILE A 108 -5.20 14.95 24.23
CA ILE A 108 -5.84 15.32 22.97
C ILE A 108 -7.33 15.55 23.23
N LEU A 109 -7.70 16.82 23.43
CA LEU A 109 -9.07 17.23 23.76
C LEU A 109 -9.90 17.68 22.54
N VAL A 110 -9.32 17.67 21.35
CA VAL A 110 -10.04 17.95 20.11
C VAL A 110 -10.59 16.66 19.50
N PRO A 111 -11.68 16.71 18.71
CA PRO A 111 -12.14 15.59 17.92
C PRO A 111 -11.03 15.06 17.03
N VAL A 112 -10.91 13.73 17.01
CA VAL A 112 -9.91 13.01 16.23
C VAL A 112 -10.62 12.06 15.27
N TYR A 113 -10.23 12.12 14.00
CA TYR A 113 -10.56 11.12 13.00
C TYR A 113 -9.30 10.35 12.64
N ALA A 114 -9.24 9.08 13.02
CA ALA A 114 -8.13 8.20 12.73
C ALA A 114 -8.57 7.12 11.75
N TYR A 115 -7.76 6.86 10.72
CA TYR A 115 -8.05 5.81 9.77
C TYR A 115 -6.78 5.12 9.29
N LEU A 116 -6.87 3.85 8.95
CA LEU A 116 -5.77 3.09 8.32
C LEU A 116 -6.31 2.15 7.24
N GLY A 117 -5.42 1.64 6.40
CA GLY A 117 -5.80 0.72 5.31
C GLY A 117 -6.16 -0.67 5.82
N GLN A 118 -7.06 -1.36 5.14
CA GLN A 118 -7.32 -2.78 5.41
C GLN A 118 -6.05 -3.64 5.32
N HIS A 119 -5.13 -3.25 4.43
CA HIS A 119 -3.85 -3.90 4.16
C HIS A 119 -2.65 -3.09 4.66
N ASP A 120 -2.86 -2.12 5.56
CA ASP A 120 -1.80 -1.23 6.05
C ASP A 120 -0.59 -2.02 6.59
N GLU A 121 0.60 -1.40 6.51
CA GLU A 121 1.79 -1.95 7.15
C GLU A 121 1.61 -2.01 8.67
N TYR A 122 0.90 -1.03 9.25
CA TYR A 122 0.57 -1.04 10.66
C TYR A 122 -0.64 -1.95 10.97
N PRO A 123 -0.62 -2.68 12.11
CA PRO A 123 -1.75 -3.52 12.49
C PRO A 123 -3.03 -2.72 12.72
N GLN A 124 -4.18 -3.30 12.38
CA GLN A 124 -5.47 -2.68 12.69
C GLN A 124 -5.68 -2.47 14.20
N ALA A 125 -5.01 -3.27 15.04
CA ALA A 125 -5.01 -3.13 16.49
C ALA A 125 -4.54 -1.75 16.97
N THR A 126 -3.72 -1.05 16.18
CA THR A 126 -3.27 0.32 16.47
C THR A 126 -4.43 1.31 16.61
N LEU A 127 -5.53 1.15 15.85
CA LEU A 127 -6.72 1.97 16.07
C LEU A 127 -7.40 1.68 17.42
N GLY A 128 -7.34 0.42 17.86
CA GLY A 128 -7.85 -0.01 19.17
C GLY A 128 -7.05 0.61 20.33
N GLU A 129 -5.74 0.75 20.17
CA GLU A 129 -4.86 1.40 21.16
C GLU A 129 -5.14 2.89 21.31
N LEU A 130 -5.48 3.57 20.20
CA LEU A 130 -5.88 4.99 20.22
C LEU A 130 -7.27 5.20 20.85
N SER A 131 -8.19 4.25 20.67
CA SER A 131 -9.59 4.36 21.09
C SER A 131 -9.92 3.70 22.44
N GLY A 132 -9.06 2.83 22.96
CA GLY A 132 -9.33 2.00 24.15
C GLY A 132 -8.40 2.24 25.35
N GLY A 133 -8.79 1.67 26.49
CA GLY A 133 -7.94 1.49 27.68
C GLY A 133 -7.63 2.76 28.48
N THR A 134 -6.46 2.77 29.15
CA THR A 134 -5.93 3.89 29.96
C THR A 134 -5.19 4.94 29.12
N THR A 135 -5.14 4.74 27.80
CA THR A 135 -4.31 5.47 26.82
C THR A 135 -5.19 6.13 25.76
N HIS A 136 -6.47 6.27 26.09
CA HIS A 136 -7.52 6.61 25.14
C HIS A 136 -7.53 8.09 24.79
N ILE A 137 -7.71 8.38 23.50
CA ILE A 137 -8.09 9.70 23.02
C ILE A 137 -9.58 9.91 23.29
N PRO A 138 -9.99 10.92 24.08
CA PRO A 138 -11.38 11.08 24.50
C PRO A 138 -12.42 11.20 23.38
N TRP A 139 -12.02 11.71 22.22
CA TRP A 139 -12.91 12.12 21.13
C TRP A 139 -12.52 11.50 19.79
N ILE A 140 -12.29 10.19 19.75
CA ILE A 140 -11.80 9.54 18.54
C ILE A 140 -12.89 8.77 17.78
N HIS A 141 -12.94 9.00 16.48
CA HIS A 141 -13.56 8.11 15.50
C HIS A 141 -12.45 7.34 14.78
N THR A 142 -12.61 6.03 14.65
CA THR A 142 -11.62 5.15 14.00
C THR A 142 -12.25 4.43 12.81
N GLU A 143 -11.55 4.36 11.68
CA GLU A 143 -12.05 3.72 10.46
C GLU A 143 -10.99 2.86 9.75
N VAL A 144 -11.38 1.69 9.25
CA VAL A 144 -10.53 0.87 8.38
C VAL A 144 -10.98 1.07 6.94
N VAL A 145 -10.09 1.60 6.11
CA VAL A 145 -10.33 1.91 4.71
C VAL A 145 -10.21 0.63 3.86
N PRO A 146 -11.28 0.21 3.15
CA PRO A 146 -11.28 -1.01 2.38
C PRO A 146 -10.33 -0.93 1.18
N ASP A 147 -9.69 -2.07 0.87
CA ASP A 147 -8.74 -2.26 -0.25
C ASP A 147 -7.65 -1.18 -0.36
N ALA A 148 -7.16 -0.71 0.79
CA ALA A 148 -6.10 0.28 0.87
C ALA A 148 -4.93 -0.21 1.72
N GLY A 149 -3.71 0.19 1.34
CA GLY A 149 -2.51 0.09 2.17
C GLY A 149 -2.30 1.34 3.03
N HIS A 150 -1.05 1.65 3.32
CA HIS A 150 -0.62 2.77 4.17
C HIS A 150 -0.97 4.14 3.59
N LEU A 151 -0.84 4.32 2.28
CA LEU A 151 -1.22 5.54 1.58
C LEU A 151 -2.72 5.52 1.24
N THR A 152 -3.55 5.33 2.27
CA THR A 152 -5.02 5.21 2.20
C THR A 152 -5.70 6.27 1.36
N HIS A 153 -5.30 7.53 1.53
CA HIS A 153 -5.84 8.68 0.80
C HIS A 153 -5.49 8.66 -0.70
N ILE A 154 -4.48 7.88 -1.11
CA ILE A 154 -4.12 7.65 -2.50
C ILE A 154 -4.85 6.41 -3.02
N ASP A 155 -4.74 5.27 -2.30
CA ASP A 155 -5.34 3.99 -2.70
C ASP A 155 -6.87 4.07 -2.85
N ASN A 156 -7.55 4.77 -1.94
CA ASN A 156 -9.01 4.88 -1.93
C ASN A 156 -9.47 6.30 -1.60
N PHE A 157 -9.05 7.26 -2.42
CA PHE A 157 -9.34 8.68 -2.25
C PHE A 157 -10.83 8.97 -2.02
N ALA A 158 -11.72 8.41 -2.85
CA ALA A 158 -13.15 8.70 -2.78
C ALA A 158 -13.76 8.25 -1.44
N TYR A 159 -13.36 7.10 -0.92
CA TYR A 159 -13.82 6.59 0.37
C TYR A 159 -13.32 7.49 1.51
N VAL A 160 -12.01 7.73 1.57
CA VAL A 160 -11.38 8.57 2.61
C VAL A 160 -11.98 9.97 2.61
N TYR A 161 -12.09 10.59 1.43
CA TYR A 161 -12.59 11.96 1.29
C TYR A 161 -14.07 12.09 1.68
N SER A 162 -14.90 11.11 1.30
CA SER A 162 -16.31 11.08 1.70
C SER A 162 -16.49 10.91 3.21
N GLY A 163 -15.78 9.94 3.81
CA GLY A 163 -15.80 9.70 5.25
C GLY A 163 -15.31 10.91 6.04
N LEU A 164 -14.20 11.50 5.61
CA LEU A 164 -13.63 12.70 6.22
C LEU A 164 -14.60 13.89 6.16
N ASN A 165 -15.17 14.21 4.99
CA ASN A 165 -16.10 15.34 4.88
C ASN A 165 -17.35 15.12 5.73
N LYS A 166 -17.91 13.91 5.71
CA LYS A 166 -19.04 13.58 6.57
C LYS A 166 -18.70 13.79 8.05
N TRP A 167 -17.53 13.32 8.49
CA TRP A 167 -17.10 13.49 9.88
C TRP A 167 -16.86 14.95 10.25
N LEU A 168 -16.28 15.74 9.34
CA LEU A 168 -16.10 17.18 9.52
C LEU A 168 -17.45 17.91 9.65
N ASP A 169 -18.40 17.64 8.76
CA ASP A 169 -19.75 18.21 8.79
C ASP A 169 -20.46 17.86 10.11
N ASP A 170 -20.41 16.59 10.52
CA ASP A 170 -20.97 16.14 11.79
C ASP A 170 -20.30 16.88 12.97
N THR A 171 -18.98 17.01 12.96
CA THR A 171 -18.19 17.67 14.02
C THR A 171 -18.48 19.16 14.14
N ASP A 172 -18.56 19.87 13.02
CA ASP A 172 -18.84 21.31 13.00
C ASP A 172 -20.31 21.62 13.33
N SER A 173 -21.22 20.65 13.14
CA SER A 173 -22.64 20.81 13.46
C SER A 173 -22.98 20.64 14.95
N GLN A 174 -22.10 20.05 15.76
CA GLN A 174 -22.36 19.88 17.19
C GLN A 174 -21.90 21.10 17.99
N PRO A 175 -22.74 21.64 18.90
CA PRO A 175 -22.30 22.70 19.78
C PRO A 175 -21.22 22.18 20.74
N TYR A 176 -20.05 22.82 20.71
CA TYR A 176 -18.87 22.53 21.54
C TYR A 176 -19.17 22.30 23.04
N PHE A 177 -20.23 22.91 23.57
CA PHE A 177 -20.68 22.73 24.95
C PHE A 177 -21.45 21.44 25.22
N GLN A 178 -22.20 20.89 24.27
CA GLN A 178 -22.78 19.54 24.39
C GLN A 178 -21.68 18.48 24.30
N MET A 179 -20.58 18.81 23.62
CA MET A 179 -19.42 17.96 23.54
C MET A 179 -18.72 17.86 24.91
N LEU A 180 -18.29 18.97 25.52
CA LEU A 180 -17.58 18.92 26.81
C LEU A 180 -18.48 18.63 28.05
N GLY A 181 -19.80 18.70 27.89
CA GLY A 181 -20.79 18.69 28.99
C GLY A 181 -21.22 17.34 29.56
N GLY A 182 -20.64 16.21 29.15
CA GLY A 182 -20.96 14.88 29.69
C GLY A 182 -20.28 14.51 31.02
N PHE A 183 -19.51 15.43 31.62
CA PHE A 183 -18.79 15.20 32.89
C PHE A 183 -19.42 15.89 34.11
N ALA A 184 -20.51 16.65 33.93
CA ALA A 184 -21.23 17.26 35.03
C ALA A 184 -22.60 16.61 35.20
N ASP A 185 -22.85 16.19 36.44
CA ASP A 185 -24.10 15.71 37.00
C ASP A 185 -24.49 14.25 36.66
N GLY A 186 -24.15 13.37 37.61
CA GLY A 186 -24.81 12.09 37.72
C GLY A 186 -26.31 12.28 37.91
N ASP A 187 -27.10 11.77 36.97
CA ASP A 187 -28.22 10.90 37.25
C ASP A 187 -28.80 10.37 35.93
N GLY A 188 -28.76 9.03 35.80
CA GLY A 188 -29.77 8.23 35.12
C GLY A 188 -30.13 8.52 33.65
N GLY A 189 -29.56 7.71 32.75
CA GLY A 189 -30.36 7.04 31.73
C GLY A 189 -30.24 7.55 30.29
N GLY A 190 -29.44 6.81 29.50
CA GLY A 190 -29.71 6.64 28.07
C GLY A 190 -28.64 7.18 27.13
N ALA A 191 -27.46 6.55 27.12
CA ALA A 191 -26.58 6.62 25.95
C ALA A 191 -27.35 6.09 24.72
N ARG A 192 -27.68 6.96 23.77
CA ARG A 192 -28.09 6.52 22.44
C ARG A 192 -26.85 6.40 21.56
N PRO A 193 -26.51 5.20 21.06
CA PRO A 193 -25.53 5.12 19.97
C PRO A 193 -26.17 5.73 18.73
N CYS A 194 -25.41 6.55 18.01
CA CYS A 194 -25.70 6.91 16.63
C CYS A 194 -25.69 5.62 15.80
N ARG A 195 -26.84 4.95 15.68
CA ARG A 195 -27.05 3.92 14.67
C ARG A 195 -27.19 4.62 13.33
N GLU A 196 -26.27 4.30 12.44
CA GLU A 196 -26.43 4.56 11.03
C GLU A 196 -27.77 3.96 10.54
N PRO A 197 -28.60 4.70 9.77
CA PRO A 197 -29.85 4.15 9.29
C PRO A 197 -29.56 2.89 8.45
N PRO A 198 -30.27 1.77 8.67
CA PRO A 198 -29.98 0.47 8.03
C PRO A 198 -29.82 0.54 6.50
N ALA A 199 -30.55 1.46 5.86
CA ALA A 199 -30.47 1.69 4.42
C ALA A 199 -29.10 2.19 3.94
N ALA A 200 -28.40 3.02 4.73
CA ALA A 200 -27.09 3.57 4.35
C ALA A 200 -25.97 2.53 4.50
N LEU A 201 -26.06 1.66 5.51
CA LEU A 201 -25.16 0.51 5.68
C LEU A 201 -25.40 -0.53 4.56
N GLN A 202 -26.67 -0.80 4.24
CA GLN A 202 -27.05 -1.75 3.19
C GLN A 202 -26.61 -1.27 1.80
N ALA A 203 -26.74 0.03 1.49
CA ALA A 203 -26.25 0.61 0.25
C ALA A 203 -24.72 0.49 0.12
N ARG A 204 -23.96 0.71 1.21
CA ARG A 204 -22.50 0.53 1.23
C ARG A 204 -22.09 -0.91 1.05
N GLN A 205 -22.76 -1.85 1.72
CA GLN A 205 -22.52 -3.29 1.55
C GLN A 205 -22.79 -3.74 0.11
N GLN A 206 -23.84 -3.19 -0.53
CA GLN A 206 -24.15 -3.44 -1.93
C GLN A 206 -23.08 -2.87 -2.88
N HIS A 207 -22.61 -1.64 -2.65
CA HIS A 207 -21.52 -1.04 -3.42
C HIS A 207 -20.20 -1.82 -3.29
N ALA A 208 -19.84 -2.24 -2.07
CA ALA A 208 -18.65 -3.04 -1.82
C ALA A 208 -18.74 -4.43 -2.46
N ALA A 209 -19.91 -5.09 -2.39
CA ALA A 209 -20.14 -6.37 -3.06
C ALA A 209 -20.07 -6.25 -4.60
N ALA A 210 -20.58 -5.16 -5.17
CA ALA A 210 -20.47 -4.89 -6.61
C ALA A 210 -19.02 -4.65 -7.05
N ALA A 211 -18.23 -3.91 -6.26
CA ALA A 211 -16.82 -3.70 -6.53
C ALA A 211 -16.01 -5.01 -6.47
N ALA A 212 -16.26 -5.85 -5.45
CA ALA A 212 -15.61 -7.16 -5.32
C ALA A 212 -15.96 -8.10 -6.47
N ALA A 213 -17.22 -8.10 -6.92
CA ALA A 213 -17.65 -8.89 -8.07
C ALA A 213 -16.99 -8.42 -9.38
N ALA A 214 -16.86 -7.10 -9.58
CA ALA A 214 -16.17 -6.54 -10.73
C ALA A 214 -14.67 -6.88 -10.74
N ALA A 215 -14.01 -6.84 -9.59
CA ALA A 215 -12.61 -7.22 -9.45
C ALA A 215 -12.39 -8.72 -9.74
N ALA A 216 -13.28 -9.60 -9.25
CA ALA A 216 -13.23 -11.03 -9.52
C ALA A 216 -13.43 -11.36 -11.01
N ALA A 217 -14.35 -10.64 -11.69
CA ALA A 217 -14.57 -10.79 -13.12
C ALA A 217 -13.33 -10.36 -13.94
N ALA A 218 -12.72 -9.22 -13.59
CA ALA A 218 -11.50 -8.74 -14.24
C ALA A 218 -10.32 -9.71 -14.06
N ALA A 219 -10.20 -10.33 -12.88
CA ALA A 219 -9.17 -11.34 -12.61
C ALA A 219 -9.39 -12.64 -13.41
N ALA A 220 -10.65 -13.05 -13.61
CA ALA A 220 -10.99 -14.22 -14.41
C ALA A 220 -10.68 -13.99 -15.91
N ASP A 221 -10.95 -12.79 -16.43
CA ASP A 221 -10.59 -12.42 -17.82
C ASP A 221 -9.08 -12.34 -18.02
N ALA A 222 -8.33 -11.87 -17.01
CA ALA A 222 -6.87 -11.85 -17.04
C ALA A 222 -6.24 -13.26 -16.95
N ALA A 223 -6.93 -14.23 -16.34
CA ALA A 223 -6.50 -15.62 -16.22
C ALA A 223 -6.86 -16.48 -17.45
N ALA A 224 -7.61 -15.95 -18.42
CA ALA A 224 -7.87 -16.64 -19.67
C ALA A 224 -6.54 -16.86 -20.41
N PRO A 225 -6.18 -18.12 -20.77
CA PRO A 225 -4.89 -18.42 -21.35
C PRO A 225 -4.76 -17.72 -22.70
N SER A 226 -3.93 -16.67 -22.76
CA SER A 226 -3.52 -16.10 -24.03
C SER A 226 -2.83 -17.20 -24.84
N GLN A 227 -3.34 -17.46 -26.04
CA GLN A 227 -2.78 -18.45 -26.98
C GLN A 227 -1.34 -18.12 -27.46
N LEU A 228 -0.70 -17.12 -26.85
CA LEU A 228 0.65 -16.64 -27.16
C LEU A 228 1.76 -17.44 -26.45
N HIS A 229 1.47 -18.15 -25.35
CA HIS A 229 2.51 -18.91 -24.64
C HIS A 229 2.81 -20.30 -25.24
N THR A 230 1.94 -20.84 -26.08
CA THR A 230 2.20 -22.14 -26.74
C THR A 230 3.21 -22.02 -27.88
N ALA A 231 3.37 -20.84 -28.48
CA ALA A 231 4.31 -20.62 -29.60
C ALA A 231 5.78 -20.52 -29.14
N ALA A 232 6.04 -20.06 -27.92
CA ALA A 232 7.40 -19.92 -27.40
C ALA A 232 8.04 -21.27 -27.02
N ALA A 233 7.23 -22.23 -26.57
CA ALA A 233 7.73 -23.56 -26.20
C ALA A 233 8.12 -24.42 -27.42
N THR A 234 7.48 -24.21 -28.58
CA THR A 234 7.81 -24.96 -29.80
C THR A 234 9.10 -24.48 -30.46
N HIS A 235 9.49 -23.22 -30.25
CA HIS A 235 10.67 -22.65 -30.89
C HIS A 235 12.00 -23.01 -30.21
N LEU A 236 11.96 -23.42 -28.92
CA LEU A 236 13.15 -23.85 -28.18
C LEU A 236 13.47 -25.34 -28.44
N ALA A 237 12.46 -26.19 -28.62
CA ALA A 237 12.65 -27.60 -28.98
C ALA A 237 13.22 -27.82 -30.40
N ALA A 238 13.03 -26.86 -31.30
CA ALA A 238 13.58 -26.93 -32.67
C ALA A 238 15.06 -26.53 -32.77
N ARG A 239 15.65 -25.92 -31.72
CA ARG A 239 17.05 -25.48 -31.72
C ARG A 239 18.05 -26.57 -31.31
N ASP A 240 17.62 -27.57 -30.55
CA ASP A 240 18.50 -28.65 -30.09
C ASP A 240 18.60 -29.83 -31.08
N GLY A 241 17.88 -29.78 -32.21
CA GLY A 241 17.86 -30.85 -33.21
C GLY A 241 18.63 -30.58 -34.51
N ALA A 242 19.24 -29.41 -34.70
CA ALA A 242 19.76 -28.99 -36.01
C ALA A 242 21.28 -28.71 -36.00
N THR A 243 22.08 -29.73 -35.74
CA THR A 243 23.48 -29.80 -36.19
C THR A 243 23.69 -31.03 -37.06
N ALA A 244 23.19 -31.00 -38.29
CA ALA A 244 23.72 -31.80 -39.40
C ALA A 244 23.20 -31.29 -40.77
N SER A 245 24.14 -31.10 -41.69
CA SER A 245 24.00 -31.16 -43.16
C SER A 245 23.55 -29.93 -43.99
N THR A 246 24.56 -29.30 -44.61
CA THR A 246 24.69 -28.84 -46.01
C THR A 246 23.58 -28.10 -46.79
N HIS A 247 23.98 -26.91 -47.29
CA HIS A 247 23.89 -26.34 -48.66
C HIS A 247 22.63 -26.48 -49.55
N HIS A 248 22.20 -25.28 -50.00
CA HIS A 248 21.85 -24.86 -51.37
C HIS A 248 20.38 -24.47 -51.69
N ALA A 249 20.27 -23.27 -52.27
CA ALA A 249 19.34 -22.81 -53.32
C ALA A 249 18.20 -21.83 -52.94
N LEU A 250 18.00 -20.92 -53.90
CA LEU A 250 17.30 -19.64 -53.90
C LEU A 250 15.81 -19.73 -54.32
N ARG A 251 15.08 -18.68 -53.92
CA ARG A 251 14.14 -17.83 -54.70
C ARG A 251 12.60 -18.05 -54.67
N HIS A 252 11.97 -16.90 -54.31
CA HIS A 252 10.71 -16.28 -54.76
C HIS A 252 9.36 -16.62 -54.11
N GLY A 253 8.73 -15.57 -53.54
CA GLY A 253 7.34 -15.22 -53.81
C GLY A 253 6.42 -15.03 -52.58
N GLY A 254 5.85 -13.82 -52.41
CA GLY A 254 4.61 -13.62 -51.65
C GLY A 254 4.64 -12.48 -50.62
N ALA A 255 4.22 -11.29 -51.05
CA ALA A 255 3.97 -10.13 -50.20
C ALA A 255 2.47 -9.98 -49.88
N ALA A 256 2.20 -9.17 -48.85
CA ALA A 256 0.93 -8.55 -48.44
C ALA A 256 0.07 -9.32 -47.42
N ALA A 257 0.33 -9.08 -46.12
CA ALA A 257 -0.68 -8.92 -45.05
C ALA A 257 -0.12 -8.71 -43.60
N HIS A 258 1.16 -8.35 -43.39
CA HIS A 258 1.76 -8.36 -42.03
C HIS A 258 2.30 -7.04 -41.48
N HIS A 259 2.09 -5.90 -42.14
CA HIS A 259 2.78 -4.66 -41.75
C HIS A 259 2.17 -3.87 -40.58
N SER A 260 0.97 -4.19 -40.10
CA SER A 260 0.33 -3.46 -38.98
C SER A 260 0.50 -4.11 -37.61
N LEU A 261 0.59 -5.45 -37.52
CA LEU A 261 0.77 -6.15 -36.23
C LEU A 261 2.23 -6.12 -35.75
N GLY A 262 3.19 -6.15 -36.67
CA GLY A 262 4.62 -6.09 -36.32
C GLY A 262 5.03 -4.75 -35.70
N ALA A 263 4.42 -3.64 -36.14
CA ALA A 263 4.69 -2.32 -35.60
C ALA A 263 4.14 -2.14 -34.17
N ILE A 264 2.95 -2.68 -33.89
CA ILE A 264 2.34 -2.62 -32.55
C ILE A 264 3.10 -3.49 -31.56
N ALA A 265 3.51 -4.71 -31.96
CA ALA A 265 4.32 -5.58 -31.13
C ALA A 265 5.71 -4.97 -30.85
N LEU A 266 6.33 -4.32 -31.84
CA LEU A 266 7.61 -3.63 -31.65
C LEU A 266 7.49 -2.44 -30.70
N LEU A 267 6.42 -1.64 -30.81
CA LEU A 267 6.16 -0.52 -29.91
C LEU A 267 5.90 -0.98 -28.47
N ALA A 268 5.17 -2.07 -28.27
CA ALA A 268 4.94 -2.65 -26.95
C ALA A 268 6.24 -3.17 -26.30
N VAL A 269 7.11 -3.83 -27.09
CA VAL A 269 8.42 -4.30 -26.62
C VAL A 269 9.34 -3.12 -26.28
N VAL A 270 9.34 -2.05 -27.09
CA VAL A 270 10.13 -0.84 -26.82
C VAL A 270 9.64 -0.11 -25.58
N ALA A 271 8.32 0.00 -25.37
CA ALA A 271 7.75 0.61 -24.17
C ALA A 271 8.05 -0.20 -22.91
N ALA A 272 7.93 -1.53 -22.96
CA ALA A 272 8.30 -2.41 -21.85
C ALA A 272 9.81 -2.33 -21.54
N ALA A 273 10.66 -2.30 -22.57
CA ALA A 273 12.10 -2.13 -22.39
C ALA A 273 12.47 -0.77 -21.77
N ALA A 274 11.77 0.31 -22.14
CA ALA A 274 11.96 1.63 -21.56
C ALA A 274 11.52 1.69 -20.09
N ALA A 275 10.39 1.07 -19.73
CA ALA A 275 9.92 0.97 -18.36
C ALA A 275 10.89 0.16 -17.48
N VAL A 276 11.37 -0.98 -17.97
CA VAL A 276 12.39 -1.80 -17.29
C VAL A 276 13.70 -1.01 -17.16
N ALA A 277 14.14 -0.28 -18.18
CA ALA A 277 15.35 0.54 -18.12
C ALA A 277 15.22 1.68 -17.09
N GLY A 278 14.07 2.34 -17.01
CA GLY A 278 13.77 3.36 -16.00
C GLY A 278 13.79 2.79 -14.58
N TRP A 279 13.18 1.62 -14.39
CA TRP A 279 13.18 0.93 -13.10
C TRP A 279 14.59 0.47 -12.68
N VAL A 280 15.37 -0.13 -13.59
CA VAL A 280 16.76 -0.53 -13.34
C VAL A 280 17.65 0.68 -13.04
N ALA A 281 17.45 1.80 -13.72
CA ALA A 281 18.20 3.03 -13.45
C ALA A 281 17.87 3.62 -12.06
N SER A 282 16.60 3.58 -11.66
CA SER A 282 16.15 3.97 -10.31
C SER A 282 16.72 3.04 -9.24
N ALA A 283 16.64 1.72 -9.43
CA ALA A 283 17.21 0.73 -8.52
C ALA A 283 18.74 0.88 -8.36
N ARG A 284 19.48 1.10 -9.47
CA ARG A 284 20.92 1.38 -9.43
C ARG A 284 21.25 2.68 -8.70
N ARG A 285 20.43 3.73 -8.86
CA ARG A 285 20.61 5.00 -8.13
C ARG A 285 20.43 4.78 -6.63
N ARG A 286 19.39 4.04 -6.22
CA ARG A 286 19.15 3.65 -4.82
C ARG A 286 20.31 2.81 -4.25
N ARG A 287 20.78 1.78 -4.97
CA ARG A 287 21.95 0.99 -4.55
C ARG A 287 23.22 1.83 -4.37
N ARG A 288 23.48 2.79 -5.27
CA ARG A 288 24.64 3.71 -5.12
C ARG A 288 24.49 4.63 -3.92
N GLN A 289 23.27 5.14 -3.67
CA GLN A 289 22.99 5.93 -2.48
C GLN A 289 23.20 5.12 -1.19
N TYR A 290 22.81 3.84 -1.17
CA TYR A 290 23.05 2.97 -0.02
C TYR A 290 24.53 2.58 0.14
N ALA A 291 25.23 2.23 -0.94
CA ALA A 291 26.63 1.79 -0.89
C ALA A 291 27.63 2.90 -0.52
N ALA A 292 27.33 4.17 -0.85
CA ALA A 292 28.20 5.30 -0.52
C ALA A 292 28.16 5.70 0.98
N ILE A 293 27.38 5.00 1.81
CA ILE A 293 27.11 5.33 3.21
C ILE A 293 27.71 4.29 4.18
N ASP A 294 28.20 3.15 3.67
CA ASP A 294 28.93 2.12 4.44
C ASP A 294 30.45 2.36 4.49
N THR A 295 30.92 3.50 3.98
CA THR A 295 32.30 4.02 4.09
C THR A 295 32.32 5.31 4.90
#